data_AF-A0A4S2SQ43-F1
#
_entry.id   AF-A0A4S2SQ43-F1
#
_cell.length_a   1.000
_cell.length_b   1.000
_cell.length_c   1.000
_cell.angle_alpha   90.00
_cell.angle_beta   90.00
_cell.angle_gamma   90.00
#
_symmetry.space_group_name_H-M   'P 1'
#
loop_
_entity.id
_entity.type
_entity.pdbx_description
1 polymer ?
#
loop_
_entity_poly.entity_id
_entity_poly.type
_entity_poly.pdbx_seq_one_letter_code
_entity_poly.pdbx_strand_id
1 'polypeptide(L)'
;MSDVNNTLDAVQIAAHGMVVDLADVLVRGHIKEHPSLIAFRLGVVSGAVDQVRTVVQAERNSGRWPRLAADPAAEHERERAVFAGHHCDCPYCPQAL
;
A
#
# COMPACT_ATOMS: atom_id res chain seq x y z
N MET A 1 21.95 4.34 -9.60
CA MET A 1 20.66 3.82 -10.10
C MET A 1 20.17 2.59 -9.33
N SER A 2 21.02 1.79 -8.66
CA SER A 2 20.55 0.64 -7.85
C SER A 2 19.89 1.03 -6.52
N ASP A 3 20.10 2.24 -6.01
CA ASP A 3 19.60 2.67 -4.69
C ASP A 3 18.08 2.88 -4.64
N VAL A 4 17.51 3.49 -5.70
CA VAL A 4 16.07 3.75 -5.78
C VAL A 4 15.29 2.45 -5.94
N ASN A 5 15.73 1.55 -6.83
CA ASN A 5 15.06 0.26 -7.02
C ASN A 5 15.10 -0.58 -5.73
N ASN A 6 16.25 -0.64 -5.06
CA ASN A 6 16.37 -1.32 -3.77
C ASN A 6 15.44 -0.72 -2.70
N THR A 7 15.29 0.60 -2.67
CA THR A 7 14.37 1.29 -1.75
C THR A 7 12.92 0.92 -2.06
N LEU A 8 12.53 0.94 -3.34
CA LEU A 8 11.17 0.58 -3.76
C LEU A 8 10.86 -0.89 -3.46
N ASP A 9 11.78 -1.80 -3.73
CA ASP A 9 11.63 -3.23 -3.42
C ASP A 9 11.46 -3.44 -1.91
N ALA A 10 12.26 -2.76 -1.08
CA ALA A 10 12.15 -2.83 0.37
C ALA A 10 10.77 -2.36 0.88
N VAL A 11 10.25 -1.26 0.32
CA VAL A 11 8.91 -0.75 0.67
C VAL A 11 7.82 -1.71 0.22
N GLN A 12 7.91 -2.28 -0.98
CA GLN A 12 6.94 -3.25 -1.50
C GLN A 12 6.89 -4.51 -0.63
N ILE A 13 8.06 -5.07 -0.28
CA ILE A 13 8.15 -6.25 0.60
C ILE A 13 7.57 -5.94 1.98
N ALA A 14 7.91 -4.78 2.56
CA ALA A 14 7.40 -4.38 3.87
C ALA A 14 5.87 -4.17 3.86
N ALA A 15 5.34 -3.51 2.83
CA ALA A 15 3.91 -3.27 2.68
C ALA A 15 3.14 -4.59 2.48
N HIS A 16 3.66 -5.52 1.68
CA HIS A 16 3.07 -6.84 1.51
C HIS A 16 3.01 -7.60 2.84
N GLY A 17 4.12 -7.63 3.60
CA GLY A 17 4.16 -8.22 4.93
C GLY A 17 3.11 -7.61 5.87
N MET A 18 2.99 -6.29 5.87
CA MET A 18 1.97 -5.58 6.67
C MET A 18 0.53 -5.94 6.31
N VAL A 19 0.23 -6.20 5.03
CA VAL A 19 -1.12 -6.64 4.61
C VAL A 19 -1.42 -8.01 5.22
N VAL A 20 -0.45 -8.92 5.24
CA VAL A 20 -0.57 -10.24 5.89
C VAL A 20 -0.72 -10.09 7.41
N ASP A 21 0.10 -9.26 8.04
CA ASP A 21 0.05 -8.99 9.48
C ASP A 21 -1.31 -8.39 9.89
N LEU A 22 -1.88 -7.50 9.07
CA LEU A 22 -3.21 -6.95 9.27
C LEU A 22 -4.30 -8.03 9.13
N ALA A 23 -4.19 -8.91 8.13
CA ALA A 23 -5.13 -10.01 7.97
C ALA A 23 -5.13 -10.94 9.19
N ASP A 24 -3.97 -11.22 9.78
CA ASP A 24 -3.84 -11.98 11.03
C ASP A 24 -4.60 -11.30 12.18
N VAL A 25 -4.42 -9.98 12.36
CA VAL A 25 -5.15 -9.22 13.38
C VAL A 25 -6.66 -9.26 13.15
N LEU A 26 -7.12 -9.07 11.91
CA LEU A 26 -8.55 -9.03 11.59
C LEU A 26 -9.23 -10.41 11.73
N VAL A 27 -8.56 -11.48 11.33
CA VAL A 27 -9.13 -12.84 11.34
C VAL A 27 -8.95 -13.52 12.71
N ARG A 28 -7.82 -13.32 13.38
CA ARG A 28 -7.42 -14.05 14.59
C ARG A 28 -7.37 -13.19 15.85
N GLY A 29 -7.39 -11.87 15.73
CA GLY A 29 -7.27 -10.94 16.86
C GLY A 29 -5.85 -10.74 17.38
N HIS A 30 -4.83 -11.33 16.76
CA HIS A 30 -3.42 -11.20 17.17
C HIS A 30 -2.45 -11.38 16.00
N ILE A 31 -1.21 -10.92 16.18
CA ILE A 31 -0.10 -11.07 15.22
C ILE A 31 0.59 -12.43 15.36
N LYS A 32 1.09 -12.99 14.26
CA LYS A 32 1.86 -14.24 14.23
C LYS A 32 3.38 -14.03 14.28
N GLU A 33 3.85 -12.93 13.72
CA GLU A 33 5.26 -12.59 13.69
C GLU A 33 5.73 -11.87 14.96
N HIS A 34 7.05 -11.90 15.19
CA HIS A 34 7.64 -11.21 16.32
C HIS A 34 7.39 -9.69 16.20
N PRO A 35 6.96 -9.00 17.28
CA PRO A 35 6.61 -7.58 17.24
C PRO A 35 7.70 -6.68 16.63
N SER A 36 8.99 -6.97 16.87
CA SER A 36 10.10 -6.20 16.29
C SER A 36 10.17 -6.27 14.77
N LEU A 37 9.80 -7.39 14.15
CA LEU A 37 9.78 -7.51 12.68
C LEU A 37 8.66 -6.67 12.09
N ILE A 38 7.48 -6.72 12.71
CA ILE A 38 6.33 -5.90 12.31
C ILE A 38 6.64 -4.41 12.52
N ALA A 39 7.25 -4.05 13.66
CA ALA A 39 7.68 -2.68 13.94
C ALA A 39 8.69 -2.16 12.90
N PHE A 40 9.62 -3.01 12.46
CA PHE A 40 10.54 -2.65 11.38
C PHE A 40 9.80 -2.38 10.06
N ARG A 41 8.92 -3.29 9.62
CA ARG A 41 8.11 -3.10 8.40
C ARG A 41 7.26 -1.82 8.48
N LEU A 42 6.61 -1.61 9.63
CA LEU A 42 5.83 -0.41 9.89
C LEU A 42 6.68 0.85 9.75
N GLY A 43 7.91 0.85 10.28
CA GLY A 43 8.85 1.96 10.13
C GLY A 43 9.19 2.25 8.67
N VAL A 44 9.48 1.22 7.86
CA VAL A 44 9.77 1.35 6.43
C VAL A 44 8.58 1.97 5.68
N VAL A 45 7.38 1.42 5.85
CA VAL A 45 6.17 1.90 5.16
C VAL A 45 5.80 3.31 5.62
N SER A 46 5.88 3.59 6.93
CA SER A 46 5.56 4.92 7.48
C SER A 46 6.51 5.99 6.96
N GLY A 47 7.82 5.69 6.90
CA GLY A 47 8.81 6.60 6.32
C GLY A 47 8.51 6.94 4.85
N ALA A 48 8.12 5.94 4.04
CA ALA A 48 7.73 6.17 2.65
C ALA A 48 6.45 7.02 2.54
N VAL A 49 5.43 6.75 3.37
CA VAL A 49 4.19 7.53 3.42
C VAL A 49 4.48 8.99 3.80
N ASP A 50 5.36 9.23 4.77
CA ASP A 50 5.70 10.59 5.22
C ASP A 50 6.44 11.38 4.13
N GLN A 51 7.31 10.74 3.35
CA GLN A 51 7.94 11.36 2.19
C GLN A 51 6.90 11.76 1.14
N VAL A 52 5.99 10.86 0.77
CA VAL A 52 4.91 11.15 -0.19
C VAL A 52 4.02 12.27 0.33
N ARG A 53 3.64 12.24 1.62
CA ARG A 53 2.81 13.28 2.24
C ARG A 53 3.47 14.66 2.17
N THR A 54 4.78 14.72 2.41
CA THR A 54 5.56 15.96 2.32
C THR A 54 5.50 16.54 0.91
N VAL A 55 5.74 15.71 -0.11
CA VAL A 55 5.68 16.14 -1.53
C VAL A 55 4.26 16.56 -1.91
N VAL A 56 3.23 15.79 -1.55
CA VAL A 56 1.83 16.12 -1.81
C VAL A 56 1.46 17.48 -1.22
N GLN A 57 1.93 17.78 0.00
CA GLN A 57 1.66 19.06 0.63
C GLN A 57 2.36 20.22 -0.10
N ALA A 58 3.62 20.02 -0.51
CA ALA A 58 4.34 21.00 -1.31
C ALA A 58 3.64 21.27 -2.67
N GLU A 59 3.19 20.22 -3.35
CA GLU A 59 2.48 20.31 -4.62
C GLU A 59 1.11 20.99 -4.49
N ARG A 60 0.39 20.77 -3.38
CA ARG A 60 -0.85 21.51 -3.09
C ARG A 60 -0.59 23.00 -2.88
N ASN A 61 0.49 23.33 -2.19
CA ASN A 61 0.87 24.72 -1.90
C ASN A 61 1.40 25.45 -3.14
N SER A 62 1.90 24.74 -4.15
CA SER A 62 2.45 25.35 -5.37
C SER A 62 1.38 25.96 -6.28
N GLY A 63 0.12 25.53 -6.16
CA GLY A 63 -0.96 25.93 -7.07
C GLY A 63 -0.79 25.42 -8.50
N ARG A 64 0.18 24.54 -8.76
CA ARG A 64 0.50 24.01 -10.10
C ARG A 64 -0.62 23.14 -10.67
N TRP A 65 -1.36 22.45 -9.81
CA TRP A 65 -2.33 21.45 -10.21
C TRP A 65 -3.73 22.04 -10.33
N PRO A 66 -4.45 21.79 -11.43
CA PRO A 66 -5.86 22.11 -11.51
C PRO A 66 -6.64 21.26 -10.50
N ARG A 67 -7.87 21.69 -10.18
CA ARG A 67 -8.79 20.86 -9.39
C ARG A 67 -8.98 19.52 -10.09
N LEU A 68 -8.89 18.42 -9.33
CA LEU A 68 -9.17 17.08 -9.84
C LEU A 68 -10.62 17.02 -10.35
N ALA A 69 -10.78 16.62 -11.61
CA ALA A 69 -12.09 16.55 -12.26
C ALA A 69 -12.93 15.35 -11.78
N ALA A 70 -12.27 14.25 -11.39
CA ALA A 70 -12.89 13.04 -10.88
C ALA A 70 -12.87 13.00 -9.35
N ASP A 71 -13.81 12.26 -8.76
CA ASP A 71 -13.79 11.93 -7.33
C ASP A 71 -12.68 10.89 -7.03
N PRO A 72 -11.74 11.18 -6.10
CA PRO A 72 -10.68 10.23 -5.73
C PRO A 72 -11.19 8.87 -5.27
N ALA A 73 -12.32 8.81 -4.54
CA ALA A 73 -12.86 7.55 -4.05
C ALA A 73 -13.38 6.68 -5.20
N ALA A 74 -14.07 7.29 -6.16
CA ALA A 74 -14.52 6.61 -7.37
C ALA A 74 -13.34 6.14 -8.26
N GLU A 75 -12.24 6.90 -8.33
CA GLU A 75 -11.03 6.47 -9.03
C GLU A 75 -10.41 5.23 -8.35
N HIS A 76 -10.27 5.26 -7.03
CA HIS A 76 -9.72 4.13 -6.29
C HIS A 76 -10.58 2.86 -6.44
N GLU A 77 -11.91 2.98 -6.48
CA GLU A 77 -12.78 1.83 -6.70
C GLU A 77 -12.61 1.23 -8.11
N ARG A 78 -12.35 2.06 -9.14
CA ARG A 78 -12.00 1.56 -10.48
C ARG A 78 -10.69 0.77 -10.44
N GLU A 79 -9.68 1.27 -9.76
CA GLU A 79 -8.40 0.56 -9.59
C GLU A 79 -8.59 -0.78 -8.89
N ARG A 80 -9.39 -0.82 -7.82
CA ARG A 80 -9.72 -2.06 -7.10
C ARG A 80 -10.43 -3.06 -8.00
N ALA A 81 -11.36 -2.62 -8.84
CA ALA A 81 -12.06 -3.48 -9.78
C ALA A 81 -11.12 -4.07 -10.85
N VAL A 82 -10.21 -3.24 -11.40
CA VAL A 82 -9.17 -3.70 -12.33
C VAL A 82 -8.25 -4.72 -11.64
N PHE A 83 -7.77 -4.40 -10.43
CA PHE A 83 -6.92 -5.29 -9.65
C PHE A 83 -7.60 -6.62 -9.35
N ALA A 84 -8.88 -6.61 -8.94
CA ALA A 84 -9.66 -7.83 -8.72
C ALA A 84 -9.82 -8.66 -10.00
N GLY A 85 -10.00 -8.01 -11.16
CA GLY A 85 -10.06 -8.67 -12.46
C GLY A 85 -8.76 -9.42 -12.83
N HIS A 86 -7.60 -8.94 -12.39
CA HIS A 86 -6.30 -9.59 -12.61
C HIS A 86 -6.02 -10.77 -11.67
N HIS A 87 -6.79 -10.95 -10.58
CA HIS A 87 -6.60 -12.04 -9.62
C HIS A 87 -7.25 -13.38 -10.03
N CYS A 88 -7.90 -13.44 -11.20
CA CYS A 88 -8.64 -14.62 -11.67
C CYS A 88 -7.77 -15.80 -12.18
N ASP A 89 -6.43 -15.68 -12.19
CA ASP A 89 -5.52 -16.76 -12.60
C ASP A 89 -4.76 -17.43 -11.43
N CYS A 90 -5.18 -17.21 -10.18
CA CYS A 90 -4.53 -17.75 -8.97
C CYS A 90 -5.38 -18.85 -8.29
N PRO A 91 -4.78 -19.98 -7.82
CA PRO A 91 -5.49 -21.09 -7.15
C PRO A 91 -6.26 -20.73 -5.87
N TYR A 92 -6.09 -19.52 -5.35
CA TYR A 92 -6.68 -19.06 -4.08
C TYR A 92 -7.56 -17.82 -4.26
N CYS A 93 -8.07 -17.56 -5.46
CA CYS A 93 -8.97 -16.43 -5.70
C CYS A 93 -10.29 -16.60 -4.91
N PRO A 94 -10.69 -15.65 -4.05
CA PRO A 94 -11.92 -15.75 -3.25
C PRO A 94 -13.21 -15.62 -4.05
N GLN A 95 -13.15 -15.31 -5.35
CA GLN A 95 -14.29 -15.36 -6.27
C GLN A 95 -14.52 -16.75 -6.88
N ALA A 96 -13.62 -17.72 -6.62
CA ALA A 96 -13.76 -19.11 -7.06
C ALA A 96 -14.44 -20.02 -6.00
N LEU A 97 -15.00 -19.44 -4.93
CA LEU A 97 -15.79 -20.11 -3.90
C LEU A 97 -17.23 -19.62 -3.90
#